data_AF-A0A7X4FT13-F1
#
_entry.id   AF-A0A7X4FT13-F1
#
_cell.length_a   1.000
_cell.length_b   1.000
_cell.length_c   1.000
_cell.angle_alpha   90.00
_cell.angle_beta   90.00
_cell.angle_gamma   90.00
#
_symmetry.space_group_name_H-M   'P 1'
#
loop_
_entity.id
_entity.type
_entity.pdbx_description
1 polymer ?
#
loop_
_entity_poly.entity_id
_entity_poly.type
_entity_poly.pdbx_seq_one_letter_code
_entity_poly.pdbx_strand_id
1 'polypeptide(L)'
;RLSGVLRDLAVVYPRVLLPEGLVASLPPVNQTWKDFAANAANETVQNRWRSARAEDRREPADRFIESITATGPTLHFLHVLLPHEPWVYLPTGQRFTFQGRSIGLRDGKWVDDDWAAALNYQRYLLQVGYSDTLLGRLVARLRKVGIYDEALIVVTADHGASLRPGMSFRRPNRSSFAEIAAVPLFLKRPGQRRGAVSDANVEVVDIVPTVAAELGAALPWNADGRNALDAALAPRPTKVMFFNRANERMEAPGDLRRAVIEGAARKFSWFRTGNPLDVPTPEGRYGTLIGRAVDPLRTVQPATVEVLVDALPLMQEVDPEGDFIPAHITGAVVSEGDGPPAPMLAIALNGTVAAVTRPYSFPVMGRRAAWEAIVDPRWFVPGANSLEVLEVREHGRDGTVALAAVHRNAAPTRWPNLVREEQIQALDGQASGFHGMEWADDRPFRWTRGDARLRVPLDPRSPPTELAVEVVMTGGAKRFRIAADDCLLFDETIRDRWKATFDLGDCDLQPPEVEIALLSDTHLPASRDSRSLGVAVGRVELRGAVP
;
A
#
# COMPACT_ATOMS: atom_id res chain seq x y z
N ARG A 1 0.52 -28.42 -1.63
CA ARG A 1 -0.80 -27.75 -1.80
C ARG A 1 -1.96 -28.74 -1.73
N LEU A 2 -1.96 -29.84 -2.51
CA LEU A 2 -2.92 -30.96 -2.34
C LEU A 2 -3.00 -31.46 -0.88
N SER A 3 -1.88 -31.54 -0.19
CA SER A 3 -1.82 -31.92 1.22
C SER A 3 -2.54 -30.98 2.19
N GLY A 4 -2.75 -29.70 1.86
CA GLY A 4 -3.52 -28.75 2.67
C GLY A 4 -5.02 -28.97 2.49
N VAL A 5 -5.47 -29.02 1.23
CA VAL A 5 -6.88 -29.28 0.88
C VAL A 5 -7.32 -30.66 1.37
N LEU A 6 -6.50 -31.69 1.21
CA LEU A 6 -6.80 -33.04 1.72
C LEU A 6 -6.84 -33.08 3.26
N ARG A 7 -6.04 -32.26 3.95
CA ARG A 7 -6.11 -32.14 5.42
C ARG A 7 -7.39 -31.45 5.87
N ASP A 8 -7.79 -30.38 5.20
CA ASP A 8 -9.04 -29.69 5.51
C ASP A 8 -10.25 -30.54 5.17
N LEU A 9 -10.24 -31.23 4.02
CA LEU A 9 -11.27 -32.21 3.66
C LEU A 9 -11.33 -33.36 4.66
N ALA A 10 -10.20 -33.84 5.20
CA ALA A 10 -10.21 -34.86 6.23
C ALA A 10 -10.87 -34.41 7.54
N VAL A 11 -11.00 -33.09 7.78
CA VAL A 11 -11.76 -32.53 8.91
C VAL A 11 -13.21 -32.23 8.53
N VAL A 12 -13.46 -31.65 7.36
CA VAL A 12 -14.79 -31.24 6.91
C VAL A 12 -15.66 -32.43 6.49
N TYR A 13 -15.10 -33.40 5.75
CA TYR A 13 -15.83 -34.54 5.21
C TYR A 13 -16.48 -35.41 6.29
N PRO A 14 -15.77 -35.81 7.38
CA PRO A 14 -16.41 -36.54 8.46
C PRO A 14 -17.46 -35.72 9.20
N ARG A 15 -17.32 -34.38 9.30
CA ARG A 15 -18.35 -33.52 9.90
C ARG A 15 -19.67 -33.53 9.15
N VAL A 16 -19.65 -33.78 7.84
CA VAL A 16 -20.85 -33.88 6.99
C VAL A 16 -21.51 -35.26 7.09
N LEU A 17 -20.72 -36.32 7.30
CA LEU A 17 -21.22 -37.70 7.25
C LEU A 17 -21.45 -38.36 8.62
N LEU A 18 -20.76 -37.90 9.67
CA LEU A 18 -20.84 -38.51 10.99
C LEU A 18 -22.03 -37.99 11.82
N PRO A 19 -22.64 -38.83 12.67
CA PRO A 19 -23.62 -38.39 13.67
C PRO A 19 -23.04 -37.35 14.64
N GLU A 20 -23.88 -36.45 15.17
CA GLU A 20 -23.47 -35.33 16.03
C GLU A 20 -22.53 -35.71 17.18
N GLY A 21 -22.75 -36.87 17.81
CA GLY A 21 -21.91 -37.37 18.91
C GLY A 21 -20.46 -37.69 18.52
N LEU A 22 -20.19 -38.00 17.25
CA LEU A 22 -18.84 -38.26 16.73
C LEU A 22 -18.19 -37.01 16.11
N VAL A 23 -18.99 -35.97 15.82
CA VAL A 23 -18.52 -34.69 15.30
C VAL A 23 -17.85 -33.83 16.38
N ALA A 24 -18.24 -34.02 17.64
CA ALA A 24 -17.74 -33.25 18.79
C ALA A 24 -16.22 -33.39 19.03
N SER A 25 -15.60 -34.50 18.59
CA SER A 25 -14.17 -34.77 18.76
C SER A 25 -13.30 -34.22 17.63
N LEU A 26 -13.89 -33.67 16.57
CA LEU A 26 -13.17 -33.13 15.43
C LEU A 26 -12.71 -31.68 15.69
N PRO A 27 -11.58 -31.23 15.10
CA PRO A 27 -11.14 -29.84 15.19
C PRO A 27 -12.22 -28.85 14.71
N PRO A 28 -12.43 -27.71 15.40
CA PRO A 28 -13.48 -26.76 15.05
C PRO A 28 -13.19 -26.10 13.69
N VAL A 29 -14.18 -26.11 12.79
CA VAL A 29 -14.08 -25.55 11.44
C VAL A 29 -14.65 -24.13 11.33
N ASN A 30 -15.20 -23.61 12.42
CA ASN A 30 -15.83 -22.28 12.47
C ASN A 30 -14.91 -21.18 13.04
N GLN A 31 -13.66 -21.50 13.35
CA GLN A 31 -12.71 -20.58 13.96
C GLN A 31 -11.66 -20.04 12.97
N THR A 32 -11.50 -20.70 11.81
CA THR A 32 -10.55 -20.33 10.75
C THR A 32 -11.19 -20.62 9.38
N TRP A 33 -10.54 -20.21 8.30
CA TRP A 33 -11.05 -20.36 6.92
C TRP A 33 -10.35 -21.49 6.13
N LYS A 34 -9.27 -22.06 6.68
CA LYS A 34 -8.47 -23.19 6.16
C LYS A 34 -7.49 -23.67 7.25
N ASP A 35 -6.80 -24.78 7.01
CA ASP A 35 -5.88 -25.46 7.93
C ASP A 35 -6.55 -25.88 9.26
N PHE A 36 -7.75 -26.47 9.21
CA PHE A 36 -8.54 -26.84 10.38
C PHE A 36 -7.83 -27.83 11.31
N ALA A 37 -6.88 -28.60 10.77
CA ALA A 37 -6.08 -29.58 11.51
C ALA A 37 -4.78 -28.99 12.10
N ALA A 38 -4.43 -27.73 11.83
CA ALA A 38 -3.22 -27.12 12.35
C ALA A 38 -3.41 -26.76 13.83
N ASN A 39 -2.60 -27.36 14.71
CA ASN A 39 -2.49 -26.93 16.11
C ASN A 39 -2.22 -25.42 16.14
N ALA A 40 -3.10 -24.68 16.81
CA ALA A 40 -3.04 -23.22 17.01
C ALA A 40 -1.79 -22.71 17.77
N ALA A 41 -0.75 -23.53 17.92
CA ALA A 41 0.34 -23.30 18.87
C ALA A 41 1.50 -22.44 18.33
N ASN A 42 1.80 -22.42 17.02
CA ASN A 42 3.06 -21.78 16.56
C ASN A 42 2.95 -20.71 15.45
N GLU A 43 1.77 -20.48 14.85
CA GLU A 43 1.56 -19.34 13.94
C GLU A 43 0.21 -18.69 14.23
N THR A 44 0.22 -17.46 14.71
CA THR A 44 -1.02 -16.71 14.90
C THR A 44 -1.58 -16.30 13.54
N VAL A 45 -2.92 -16.24 13.42
CA VAL A 45 -3.61 -15.63 12.28
C VAL A 45 -2.98 -14.28 11.93
N GLN A 46 -2.68 -13.47 12.96
CA GLN A 46 -2.03 -12.17 12.81
C GLN A 46 -0.65 -12.23 12.13
N ASN A 47 0.17 -13.25 12.41
CA ASN A 47 1.47 -13.43 11.75
C ASN A 47 1.29 -13.83 10.27
N ARG A 48 0.33 -14.71 9.96
CA ARG A 48 -0.01 -15.05 8.56
C ARG A 48 -0.53 -13.85 7.77
N TRP A 49 -1.37 -13.00 8.39
CA TRP A 49 -1.82 -11.74 7.79
C TRP A 49 -0.67 -10.77 7.54
N ARG A 50 0.30 -10.68 8.48
CA ARG A 50 1.50 -9.85 8.29
C ARG A 50 2.36 -10.35 7.13
N SER A 51 2.58 -11.65 7.01
CA SER A 51 3.34 -12.24 5.88
C SER A 51 2.62 -12.04 4.54
N ALA A 52 1.32 -12.29 4.47
CA ALA A 52 0.53 -12.08 3.25
C ALA A 52 0.47 -10.61 2.81
N ARG A 53 0.63 -9.66 3.74
CA ARG A 53 0.76 -8.23 3.44
C ARG A 53 2.15 -7.83 2.95
N ALA A 54 3.18 -8.62 3.25
CA ALA A 54 4.57 -8.37 2.90
C ALA A 54 4.99 -9.04 1.58
N GLU A 55 4.35 -10.15 1.19
CA GLU A 55 4.59 -10.85 -0.07
C GLU A 55 4.01 -10.10 -1.29
N ASP A 56 4.49 -10.44 -2.50
CA ASP A 56 3.92 -9.93 -3.72
C ASP A 56 2.49 -10.44 -3.92
N ARG A 57 1.51 -9.61 -3.55
CA ARG A 57 0.08 -9.91 -3.65
C ARG A 57 -0.44 -10.10 -5.09
N ARG A 58 0.38 -9.85 -6.11
CA ARG A 58 0.05 -10.13 -7.52
C ARG A 58 0.10 -11.64 -7.81
N GLU A 59 1.14 -12.33 -7.33
CA GLU A 59 1.41 -13.73 -7.69
C GLU A 59 0.31 -14.74 -7.32
N PRO A 60 -0.38 -14.64 -6.15
CA PRO A 60 -1.44 -15.58 -5.83
C PRO A 60 -2.62 -15.48 -6.79
N ALA A 61 -2.97 -14.27 -7.23
CA ALA A 61 -4.07 -14.04 -8.18
C ALA A 61 -3.69 -14.57 -9.57
N ASP A 62 -2.48 -14.29 -10.03
CA ASP A 62 -1.98 -14.71 -11.34
C ASP A 62 -1.95 -16.23 -11.46
N ARG A 63 -1.34 -16.91 -10.48
CA ARG A 63 -1.32 -18.37 -10.44
C ARG A 63 -2.71 -18.98 -10.36
N PHE A 64 -3.64 -18.35 -9.64
CA PHE A 64 -5.02 -18.82 -9.57
C PHE A 64 -5.68 -18.75 -10.95
N ILE A 65 -5.58 -17.60 -11.63
CA ILE A 65 -6.16 -17.41 -12.97
C ILE A 65 -5.57 -18.46 -13.93
N GLU A 66 -4.25 -18.60 -13.97
CA GLU A 66 -3.56 -19.54 -14.87
C GLU A 66 -3.95 -21.00 -14.62
N SER A 67 -4.22 -21.37 -13.35
CA SER A 67 -4.58 -22.74 -12.98
C SER A 67 -5.96 -23.20 -13.49
N ILE A 68 -6.83 -22.26 -13.89
CA ILE A 68 -8.18 -22.59 -14.36
C ILE A 68 -8.08 -23.34 -15.69
N THR A 69 -8.66 -24.53 -15.76
CA THR A 69 -8.71 -25.39 -16.96
C THR A 69 -10.11 -26.00 -17.08
N ALA A 70 -10.48 -26.48 -18.27
CA ALA A 70 -11.78 -27.09 -18.54
C ALA A 70 -11.80 -28.57 -18.12
N THR A 71 -11.83 -28.85 -16.82
CA THR A 71 -11.81 -30.21 -16.26
C THR A 71 -13.10 -30.52 -15.49
N GLY A 72 -14.22 -30.66 -16.21
CA GLY A 72 -15.52 -30.98 -15.62
C GLY A 72 -16.04 -29.94 -14.62
N PRO A 73 -17.14 -30.24 -13.88
CA PRO A 73 -17.70 -29.32 -12.90
C PRO A 73 -16.71 -29.06 -11.75
N THR A 74 -16.22 -27.82 -11.63
CA THR A 74 -15.21 -27.43 -10.65
C THR A 74 -15.61 -26.13 -9.94
N LEU A 75 -15.42 -26.06 -8.62
CA LEU A 75 -15.51 -24.82 -7.86
C LEU A 75 -14.13 -24.15 -7.81
N HIS A 76 -13.99 -23.00 -8.47
CA HIS A 76 -12.83 -22.14 -8.34
C HIS A 76 -13.11 -21.04 -7.29
N PHE A 77 -12.32 -21.01 -6.23
CA PHE A 77 -12.43 -20.00 -5.17
C PHE A 77 -11.12 -19.26 -4.98
N LEU A 78 -11.16 -17.93 -5.09
CA LEU A 78 -10.04 -17.04 -4.80
C LEU A 78 -10.46 -16.00 -3.77
N HIS A 79 -9.78 -16.01 -2.64
CA HIS A 79 -9.74 -14.87 -1.72
C HIS A 79 -8.43 -14.12 -1.94
N VAL A 80 -8.50 -12.97 -2.58
CA VAL A 80 -7.33 -12.10 -2.84
C VAL A 80 -7.33 -10.96 -1.84
N LEU A 81 -6.14 -10.59 -1.35
CA LEU A 81 -5.97 -9.49 -0.41
C LEU A 81 -6.03 -8.10 -1.10
N LEU A 82 -6.35 -8.04 -2.38
CA LEU A 82 -6.47 -6.78 -3.11
C LEU A 82 -7.95 -6.34 -3.10
N PRO A 83 -8.29 -5.08 -2.79
CA PRO A 83 -7.39 -3.93 -2.65
C PRO A 83 -7.09 -3.57 -1.18
N HIS A 84 -7.04 -4.51 -0.24
CA HIS A 84 -6.71 -4.22 1.17
C HIS A 84 -5.36 -3.49 1.29
N GLU A 85 -5.21 -2.65 2.31
CA GLU A 85 -3.95 -1.95 2.58
C GLU A 85 -2.79 -2.94 2.88
N PRO A 86 -1.53 -2.65 2.50
CA PRO A 86 -1.05 -1.40 1.94
C PRO A 86 -1.52 -1.16 0.49
N TRP A 87 -1.60 0.10 0.07
CA TRP A 87 -1.99 0.48 -1.30
C TRP A 87 -0.76 0.91 -2.09
N VAL A 88 -0.24 0.00 -2.91
CA VAL A 88 1.07 0.15 -3.56
C VAL A 88 1.07 -0.15 -5.05
N TYR A 89 -0.08 -0.57 -5.61
CA TYR A 89 -0.22 -0.94 -7.01
C TYR A 89 -1.03 0.08 -7.80
N LEU A 90 -0.59 0.34 -9.02
CA LEU A 90 -1.34 1.04 -10.06
C LEU A 90 -2.30 0.08 -10.77
N PRO A 91 -3.28 0.58 -11.54
CA PRO A 91 -4.19 -0.27 -12.32
C PRO A 91 -3.48 -1.26 -13.27
N THR A 92 -2.28 -0.91 -13.72
CA THR A 92 -1.41 -1.77 -14.56
C THR A 92 -0.82 -2.96 -13.80
N GLY A 93 -0.80 -2.93 -12.47
CA GLY A 93 -0.11 -3.90 -11.61
C GLY A 93 1.32 -3.49 -11.26
N GLN A 94 1.83 -2.40 -11.83
CA GLN A 94 3.11 -1.81 -11.45
C GLN A 94 3.05 -1.31 -10.00
N ARG A 95 4.16 -1.47 -9.28
CA ARG A 95 4.33 -0.82 -7.98
C ARG A 95 4.67 0.65 -8.20
N PHE A 96 3.99 1.55 -7.49
CA PHE A 96 4.31 2.98 -7.56
C PHE A 96 5.04 3.54 -6.34
N THR A 97 5.15 2.72 -5.30
CA THR A 97 5.78 3.07 -4.03
C THR A 97 6.24 1.80 -3.32
N PHE A 98 7.35 1.90 -2.60
CA PHE A 98 7.78 0.89 -1.63
C PHE A 98 7.29 1.22 -0.21
N GLN A 99 6.76 2.44 0.00
CA GLN A 99 6.14 2.86 1.25
C GLN A 99 4.68 2.41 1.31
N GLY A 100 4.43 1.28 1.98
CA GLY A 100 3.07 0.76 2.19
C GLY A 100 2.26 1.47 3.27
N ARG A 101 2.81 2.46 3.98
CA ARG A 101 2.12 3.10 5.12
C ARG A 101 0.99 4.02 4.64
N SER A 102 -0.20 3.82 5.20
CA SER A 102 -1.33 4.76 5.05
C SER A 102 -1.11 5.97 5.95
N ILE A 103 -0.53 7.05 5.40
CA ILE A 103 -0.27 8.28 6.16
C ILE A 103 -1.59 8.83 6.72
N GLY A 104 -1.61 9.19 8.00
CA GLY A 104 -2.83 9.64 8.68
C GLY A 104 -3.69 8.53 9.30
N LEU A 105 -3.43 7.24 9.03
CA LEU A 105 -4.10 6.15 9.74
C LEU A 105 -3.28 5.73 10.98
N ARG A 106 -3.80 6.00 12.18
CA ARG A 106 -3.16 5.67 13.46
C ARG A 106 -4.07 4.78 14.29
N ASP A 107 -3.60 3.60 14.66
CA ASP A 107 -4.36 2.62 15.45
C ASP A 107 -5.78 2.34 14.90
N GLY A 108 -5.90 2.28 13.57
CA GLY A 108 -7.18 2.04 12.89
C GLY A 108 -8.14 3.24 12.86
N LYS A 109 -7.65 4.44 13.18
CA LYS A 109 -8.40 5.70 13.13
C LYS A 109 -7.69 6.72 12.25
N TRP A 110 -8.44 7.38 11.37
CA TRP A 110 -7.93 8.51 10.60
C TRP A 110 -7.71 9.70 11.51
N VAL A 111 -6.60 10.40 11.29
CA VAL A 111 -6.44 11.79 11.73
C VAL A 111 -7.54 12.65 11.11
N ASP A 112 -7.82 13.77 11.75
CA ASP A 112 -8.84 14.72 11.29
C ASP A 112 -8.24 15.65 10.21
N ASP A 113 -7.89 15.05 9.07
CA ASP A 113 -7.34 15.74 7.89
C ASP A 113 -7.94 15.14 6.61
N ASP A 114 -8.80 15.91 5.95
CA ASP A 114 -9.47 15.53 4.71
C ASP A 114 -8.51 15.21 3.58
N TRP A 115 -7.37 15.91 3.52
CA TRP A 115 -6.37 15.73 2.46
C TRP A 115 -5.65 14.39 2.60
N ALA A 116 -5.30 14.00 3.83
CA ALA A 116 -4.76 12.66 4.10
C ALA A 116 -5.75 11.55 3.73
N ALA A 117 -7.04 11.71 4.04
CA ALA A 117 -8.06 10.76 3.63
C ALA A 117 -8.21 10.69 2.10
N ALA A 118 -8.20 11.84 1.41
CA ALA A 118 -8.33 11.92 -0.04
C ALA A 118 -7.16 11.25 -0.78
N LEU A 119 -5.91 11.51 -0.37
CA LEU A 119 -4.72 10.87 -0.94
C LEU A 119 -4.74 9.35 -0.72
N ASN A 120 -5.10 8.89 0.47
CA ASN A 120 -5.24 7.46 0.73
C ASN A 120 -6.38 6.84 -0.07
N TYR A 121 -7.46 7.57 -0.31
CA TYR A 121 -8.54 7.11 -1.17
C TYR A 121 -8.11 7.03 -2.64
N GLN A 122 -7.28 7.95 -3.14
CA GLN A 122 -6.65 7.84 -4.45
C GLN A 122 -5.81 6.56 -4.56
N ARG A 123 -4.96 6.26 -3.56
CA ARG A 123 -4.18 5.01 -3.53
C ARG A 123 -5.08 3.77 -3.52
N TYR A 124 -6.14 3.79 -2.71
CA TYR A 124 -7.13 2.72 -2.67
C TYR A 124 -7.75 2.49 -4.06
N LEU A 125 -8.13 3.55 -4.76
CA LEU A 125 -8.75 3.48 -6.08
C LEU A 125 -7.80 3.00 -7.18
N LEU A 126 -6.54 3.43 -7.15
CA LEU A 126 -5.51 2.90 -8.05
C LEU A 126 -5.38 1.38 -7.90
N GLN A 127 -5.39 0.88 -6.66
CA GLN A 127 -5.31 -0.55 -6.39
C GLN A 127 -6.65 -1.29 -6.66
N VAL A 128 -7.80 -0.62 -6.53
CA VAL A 128 -9.10 -1.14 -7.03
C VAL A 128 -9.04 -1.31 -8.55
N GLY A 129 -8.44 -0.36 -9.27
CA GLY A 129 -8.18 -0.49 -10.71
C GLY A 129 -7.36 -1.73 -11.04
N TYR A 130 -6.40 -2.10 -10.18
CA TYR A 130 -5.66 -3.35 -10.36
C TYR A 130 -6.53 -4.59 -10.10
N SER A 131 -7.37 -4.57 -9.07
CA SER A 131 -8.37 -5.63 -8.85
C SER A 131 -9.31 -5.79 -10.06
N ASP A 132 -9.68 -4.70 -10.73
CA ASP A 132 -10.47 -4.73 -11.97
C ASP A 132 -9.68 -5.36 -13.14
N THR A 133 -8.41 -4.98 -13.32
CA THR A 133 -7.51 -5.63 -14.29
C THR A 133 -7.42 -7.14 -14.06
N LEU A 134 -7.29 -7.60 -12.81
CA LEU A 134 -7.29 -9.02 -12.47
C LEU A 134 -8.63 -9.71 -12.78
N LEU A 135 -9.76 -9.04 -12.53
CA LEU A 135 -11.08 -9.55 -12.91
C LEU A 135 -11.20 -9.68 -14.44
N GLY A 136 -10.69 -8.70 -15.20
CA GLY A 136 -10.59 -8.75 -16.65
C GLY A 136 -9.77 -9.96 -17.14
N ARG A 137 -8.61 -10.20 -16.52
CA ARG A 137 -7.77 -11.39 -16.81
C ARG A 137 -8.49 -12.70 -16.49
N LEU A 138 -9.22 -12.77 -15.37
CA LEU A 138 -10.05 -13.93 -15.01
C LEU A 138 -11.11 -14.20 -16.09
N VAL A 139 -11.87 -13.17 -16.49
CA VAL A 139 -12.88 -13.29 -17.56
C VAL A 139 -12.25 -13.73 -18.88
N ALA A 140 -11.12 -13.14 -19.26
CA ALA A 140 -10.38 -13.52 -20.46
C ALA A 140 -9.91 -14.99 -20.41
N ARG A 141 -9.43 -15.45 -19.26
CA ARG A 141 -9.03 -16.85 -19.07
C ARG A 141 -10.22 -17.80 -19.17
N LEU A 142 -11.34 -17.51 -18.51
CA LEU A 142 -12.56 -18.31 -18.59
C LEU A 142 -13.06 -18.44 -20.03
N ARG A 143 -12.97 -17.36 -20.82
CA ARG A 143 -13.30 -17.38 -22.26
C ARG A 143 -12.30 -18.21 -23.05
N LYS A 144 -11.00 -18.03 -22.81
CA LYS A 144 -9.92 -18.77 -23.49
C LYS A 144 -10.03 -20.29 -23.31
N VAL A 145 -10.46 -20.75 -22.13
CA VAL A 145 -10.65 -22.19 -21.86
C VAL A 145 -12.08 -22.67 -22.15
N GLY A 146 -12.95 -21.81 -22.67
CA GLY A 146 -14.29 -22.18 -23.13
C GLY A 146 -15.37 -22.33 -22.06
N ILE A 147 -15.10 -22.02 -20.78
CA ILE A 147 -16.06 -22.26 -19.68
C ILE A 147 -16.84 -21.00 -19.24
N TYR A 148 -16.50 -19.81 -19.76
CA TYR A 148 -17.14 -18.56 -19.34
C TYR A 148 -18.66 -18.58 -19.46
N ASP A 149 -19.20 -19.12 -20.57
CA ASP A 149 -20.64 -19.13 -20.83
C ASP A 149 -21.39 -20.10 -19.90
N GLU A 150 -20.76 -21.21 -19.53
CA GLU A 150 -21.32 -22.26 -18.67
C GLU A 150 -21.15 -21.95 -17.17
N ALA A 151 -20.18 -21.11 -16.81
CA ALA A 151 -19.86 -20.82 -15.41
C ALA A 151 -20.92 -19.91 -14.74
N LEU A 152 -21.23 -20.23 -13.48
CA LEU A 152 -21.74 -19.27 -12.49
C LEU A 152 -20.54 -18.50 -11.93
N ILE A 153 -20.54 -17.17 -12.07
CA ILE A 153 -19.45 -16.32 -11.56
C ILE A 153 -20.02 -15.40 -10.49
N VAL A 154 -19.39 -15.40 -9.31
CA VAL A 154 -19.72 -14.51 -8.19
C VAL A 154 -18.47 -13.72 -7.82
N VAL A 155 -18.59 -12.39 -7.77
CA VAL A 155 -17.54 -11.49 -7.31
C VAL A 155 -18.10 -10.63 -6.20
N THR A 156 -17.45 -10.64 -5.04
CA THR A 156 -17.87 -9.88 -3.85
C THR A 156 -16.66 -9.44 -3.02
N ALA A 157 -16.91 -8.65 -1.98
CA ALA A 157 -15.94 -8.36 -0.91
C ALA A 157 -16.50 -8.79 0.45
N ASP A 158 -15.61 -8.96 1.42
CA ASP A 158 -15.94 -9.26 2.81
C ASP A 158 -16.48 -8.03 3.55
N HIS A 159 -15.88 -6.87 3.33
CA HIS A 159 -16.33 -5.58 3.84
C HIS A 159 -15.79 -4.40 3.03
N GLY A 160 -16.42 -3.24 3.19
CA GLY A 160 -15.92 -1.95 2.76
C GLY A 160 -14.95 -1.33 3.78
N ALA A 161 -14.69 -0.03 3.64
CA ALA A 161 -13.88 0.72 4.60
C ALA A 161 -14.29 2.18 4.66
N SER A 162 -14.19 2.77 5.85
CA SER A 162 -14.49 4.17 6.09
C SER A 162 -13.26 5.04 5.88
N LEU A 163 -13.34 5.97 4.95
CA LEU A 163 -12.29 6.98 4.68
C LEU A 163 -12.70 8.33 5.28
N ARG A 164 -13.52 8.33 6.35
CA ARG A 164 -13.95 9.56 7.02
C ARG A 164 -12.82 10.11 7.90
N PRO A 165 -12.40 11.37 7.71
CA PRO A 165 -11.46 12.06 8.58
C PRO A 165 -11.90 12.00 10.05
N GLY A 166 -10.95 11.83 10.96
CA GLY A 166 -11.22 11.74 12.40
C GLY A 166 -11.97 10.49 12.85
N MET A 167 -12.31 9.55 11.96
CA MET A 167 -13.11 8.37 12.28
C MET A 167 -12.34 7.06 12.13
N SER A 168 -12.89 5.98 12.68
CA SER A 168 -12.30 4.66 12.50
C SER A 168 -12.39 4.21 11.05
N PHE A 169 -11.33 3.56 10.57
CA PHE A 169 -11.26 2.94 9.25
C PHE A 169 -12.17 1.71 9.14
N ARG A 170 -12.31 0.93 10.23
CA ARG A 170 -13.05 -0.35 10.23
C ARG A 170 -14.10 -0.49 11.33
N ARG A 171 -14.00 0.27 12.43
CA ARG A 171 -15.00 0.19 13.50
C ARG A 171 -16.22 1.02 13.07
N PRO A 172 -17.40 0.40 12.87
CA PRO A 172 -18.56 1.12 12.41
C PRO A 172 -19.08 2.06 13.50
N ASN A 173 -19.63 3.18 13.05
CA ASN A 173 -20.52 4.04 13.81
C ASN A 173 -21.70 4.42 12.92
N ARG A 174 -22.66 5.20 13.43
CA ARG A 174 -23.89 5.57 12.68
C ARG A 174 -23.61 6.19 11.32
N SER A 175 -22.53 6.97 11.19
CA SER A 175 -22.17 7.69 9.96
C SER A 175 -21.28 6.89 9.01
N SER A 176 -20.52 5.90 9.51
CA SER A 176 -19.59 5.09 8.70
C SER A 176 -20.10 3.70 8.37
N PHE A 177 -21.19 3.25 8.99
CA PHE A 177 -21.74 1.90 8.82
C PHE A 177 -21.93 1.53 7.34
N ALA A 178 -22.60 2.39 6.56
CA ALA A 178 -22.88 2.12 5.16
C ALA A 178 -21.61 1.97 4.30
N GLU A 179 -20.55 2.70 4.60
CA GLU A 179 -19.27 2.63 3.88
C GLU A 179 -18.48 1.35 4.19
N ILE A 180 -18.74 0.73 5.34
CA ILE A 180 -18.11 -0.53 5.75
C ILE A 180 -19.00 -1.73 5.35
N ALA A 181 -20.33 -1.58 5.37
CA ALA A 181 -21.27 -2.65 5.08
C ALA A 181 -21.50 -2.89 3.58
N ALA A 182 -21.45 -1.83 2.77
CA ALA A 182 -21.71 -1.93 1.34
C ALA A 182 -20.50 -2.53 0.62
N VAL A 183 -20.73 -3.67 -0.03
CA VAL A 183 -19.75 -4.40 -0.84
C VAL A 183 -20.28 -4.63 -2.25
N PRO A 184 -19.42 -4.74 -3.27
CA PRO A 184 -19.87 -5.17 -4.60
C PRO A 184 -20.46 -6.58 -4.53
N LEU A 185 -21.49 -6.86 -5.33
CA LEU A 185 -21.96 -8.21 -5.60
C LEU A 185 -22.30 -8.33 -7.07
N PHE A 186 -21.40 -8.92 -7.84
CA PHE A 186 -21.64 -9.27 -9.24
C PHE A 186 -21.95 -10.76 -9.33
N LEU A 187 -23.07 -11.09 -9.99
CA LEU A 187 -23.47 -12.46 -10.26
C LEU A 187 -23.75 -12.63 -11.75
N LYS A 188 -23.02 -13.54 -12.41
CA LYS A 188 -23.27 -13.96 -13.80
C LYS A 188 -23.74 -15.41 -13.79
N ARG A 189 -24.97 -15.65 -14.27
CA ARG A 189 -25.56 -16.99 -14.37
C ARG A 189 -25.07 -17.73 -15.63
N PRO A 190 -25.06 -19.07 -15.64
CA PRO A 190 -24.86 -19.85 -16.88
C PRO A 190 -25.78 -19.37 -18.01
N GLY A 191 -25.25 -19.22 -19.22
CA GLY A 191 -25.99 -18.75 -20.39
C GLY A 191 -26.43 -17.28 -20.38
N GLN A 192 -26.16 -16.51 -19.31
CA GLN A 192 -26.56 -15.10 -19.24
C GLN A 192 -25.84 -14.24 -20.29
N ARG A 193 -26.61 -13.51 -21.11
CA ARG A 193 -26.09 -12.63 -22.18
C ARG A 193 -26.31 -11.13 -21.94
N ARG A 194 -27.11 -10.77 -20.95
CA ARG A 194 -27.44 -9.36 -20.62
C ARG A 194 -27.28 -9.11 -19.13
N GLY A 195 -26.72 -7.96 -18.79
CA GLY A 195 -26.65 -7.47 -17.42
C GLY A 195 -27.96 -6.81 -17.00
N ALA A 196 -28.25 -6.84 -15.70
CA ALA A 196 -29.33 -6.10 -15.07
C ALA A 196 -28.84 -5.60 -13.71
N VAL A 197 -29.35 -4.44 -13.28
CA VAL A 197 -29.15 -3.92 -11.93
C VAL A 197 -30.34 -4.36 -11.07
N SER A 198 -30.06 -4.85 -9.87
CA SER A 198 -31.09 -5.22 -8.89
C SER A 198 -30.88 -4.41 -7.62
N ASP A 199 -31.92 -3.71 -7.19
CA ASP A 199 -31.96 -3.00 -5.91
C ASP A 199 -32.41 -3.91 -4.75
N ALA A 200 -32.44 -5.23 -4.97
CA ALA A 200 -32.83 -6.20 -3.94
C ALA A 200 -31.94 -6.08 -2.69
N ASN A 201 -32.56 -6.12 -1.52
CA ASN A 201 -31.87 -5.96 -0.25
C ASN A 201 -31.21 -7.26 0.21
N VAL A 202 -30.03 -7.52 -0.33
CA VAL A 202 -29.25 -8.74 -0.10
C VAL A 202 -28.13 -8.53 0.90
N GLU A 203 -27.56 -9.63 1.39
CA GLU A 203 -26.39 -9.70 2.28
C GLU A 203 -25.43 -10.78 1.80
N VAL A 204 -24.16 -10.72 2.20
CA VAL A 204 -23.14 -11.71 1.78
C VAL A 204 -23.54 -13.14 2.17
N VAL A 205 -24.30 -13.31 3.25
CA VAL A 205 -24.84 -14.62 3.69
C VAL A 205 -25.82 -15.24 2.69
N ASP A 206 -26.41 -14.45 1.79
CA ASP A 206 -27.34 -14.90 0.75
C ASP A 206 -26.62 -15.59 -0.42
N ILE A 207 -25.30 -15.44 -0.55
CA ILE A 207 -24.54 -15.98 -1.68
C ILE A 207 -24.63 -17.51 -1.72
N VAL A 208 -24.43 -18.19 -0.60
CA VAL A 208 -24.43 -19.66 -0.54
C VAL A 208 -25.78 -20.28 -0.95
N PRO A 209 -26.93 -19.88 -0.38
CA PRO A 209 -28.22 -20.39 -0.82
C PRO A 209 -28.57 -19.98 -2.27
N THR A 210 -28.10 -18.84 -2.75
CA THR A 210 -28.25 -18.44 -4.16
C THR A 210 -27.49 -19.38 -5.10
N VAL A 211 -26.23 -19.69 -4.78
CA VAL A 211 -25.41 -20.63 -5.55
C VAL A 211 -26.03 -22.03 -5.53
N ALA A 212 -26.50 -22.50 -4.38
CA ALA A 212 -27.16 -23.79 -4.26
C ALA A 212 -28.42 -23.87 -5.13
N ALA A 213 -29.25 -22.83 -5.12
CA ALA A 213 -30.45 -22.75 -5.96
C ALA A 213 -30.11 -22.78 -7.46
N GLU A 214 -29.11 -22.02 -7.90
CA GLU A 214 -28.67 -22.01 -9.30
C GLU A 214 -28.06 -23.33 -9.77
N LEU A 215 -27.43 -24.09 -8.86
CA LEU A 215 -26.88 -25.41 -9.13
C LEU A 215 -27.90 -26.55 -8.97
N GLY A 216 -29.12 -26.26 -8.49
CA GLY A 216 -30.11 -27.29 -8.15
C GLY A 216 -29.70 -28.19 -6.98
N ALA A 217 -28.81 -27.70 -6.10
CA ALA A 217 -28.27 -28.44 -4.97
C ALA A 217 -29.09 -28.17 -3.68
N ALA A 218 -29.33 -29.21 -2.90
CA ALA A 218 -29.90 -29.08 -1.56
C ALA A 218 -28.80 -28.73 -0.55
N LEU A 219 -29.05 -27.75 0.31
CA LEU A 219 -28.19 -27.48 1.46
C LEU A 219 -28.52 -28.47 2.59
N PRO A 220 -27.54 -29.18 3.17
CA PRO A 220 -27.77 -30.09 4.28
C PRO A 220 -28.00 -29.38 5.64
N TRP A 221 -28.09 -28.05 5.66
CA TRP A 221 -28.37 -27.24 6.84
C TRP A 221 -29.35 -26.12 6.52
N ASN A 222 -29.95 -25.54 7.56
CA ASN A 222 -30.76 -24.33 7.44
C ASN A 222 -29.83 -23.12 7.30
N ALA A 223 -29.80 -22.50 6.12
CA ALA A 223 -29.02 -21.29 5.90
C ALA A 223 -29.70 -20.06 6.52
N ASP A 224 -28.91 -19.19 7.15
CA ASP A 224 -29.38 -17.86 7.60
C ASP A 224 -29.70 -16.92 6.43
N GLY A 225 -29.03 -17.14 5.30
CA GLY A 225 -29.27 -16.44 4.05
C GLY A 225 -30.47 -16.98 3.28
N ARG A 226 -30.88 -16.23 2.25
CA ARG A 226 -31.96 -16.57 1.32
C ARG A 226 -31.46 -16.47 -0.11
N ASN A 227 -32.16 -17.11 -1.05
CA ASN A 227 -31.82 -16.96 -2.47
C ASN A 227 -32.01 -15.50 -2.92
N ALA A 228 -30.91 -14.84 -3.28
CA ALA A 228 -30.86 -13.44 -3.73
C ALA A 228 -31.56 -13.21 -5.09
N LEU A 229 -31.79 -14.27 -5.85
CA LEU A 229 -32.46 -14.22 -7.15
C LEU A 229 -33.97 -14.52 -7.06
N ASP A 230 -34.48 -14.80 -5.87
CA ASP A 230 -35.92 -15.01 -5.66
C ASP A 230 -36.67 -13.67 -5.74
N ALA A 231 -37.63 -13.59 -6.68
CA ALA A 231 -38.48 -12.41 -6.84
C ALA A 231 -39.37 -12.13 -5.62
N ALA A 232 -39.61 -13.14 -4.78
CA ALA A 232 -40.36 -13.01 -3.53
C ALA A 232 -39.49 -12.61 -2.32
N LEU A 233 -38.20 -12.29 -2.53
CA LEU A 233 -37.29 -11.93 -1.44
C LEU A 233 -37.75 -10.66 -0.71
N ALA A 234 -38.35 -10.83 0.47
CA ALA A 234 -38.74 -9.71 1.32
C ALA A 234 -37.50 -8.93 1.81
N PRO A 235 -37.49 -7.59 1.76
CA PRO A 235 -36.39 -6.78 2.28
C PRO A 235 -36.14 -7.05 3.77
N ARG A 236 -34.87 -7.02 4.20
CA ARG A 236 -34.55 -7.08 5.63
C ARG A 236 -34.79 -5.69 6.25
N PRO A 237 -35.52 -5.57 7.37
CA PRO A 237 -35.81 -4.27 7.98
C PRO A 237 -34.57 -3.64 8.63
N THR A 238 -33.59 -4.44 9.01
CA THR A 238 -32.36 -4.03 9.69
C THR A 238 -31.15 -4.72 9.09
N LYS A 239 -30.00 -4.05 9.18
CA LYS A 239 -28.68 -4.62 8.89
C LYS A 239 -27.90 -4.77 10.19
N VAL A 240 -27.21 -5.90 10.35
CA VAL A 240 -26.39 -6.18 11.54
C VAL A 240 -24.95 -6.42 11.10
N MET A 241 -24.02 -5.69 11.69
CA MET A 241 -22.58 -5.89 11.49
C MET A 241 -21.93 -6.30 12.81
N PHE A 242 -21.15 -7.37 12.77
CA PHE A 242 -20.29 -7.80 13.87
C PHE A 242 -18.86 -7.31 13.62
N PHE A 243 -18.17 -6.84 14.66
CA PHE A 243 -16.80 -6.29 14.52
C PHE A 243 -15.93 -6.64 15.74
N ASN A 244 -14.61 -6.75 15.56
CA ASN A 244 -13.61 -7.20 16.56
C ASN A 244 -13.79 -8.64 17.09
N ARG A 245 -14.88 -8.91 17.82
CA ARG A 245 -15.26 -10.21 18.42
C ARG A 245 -16.74 -10.46 18.11
N ALA A 246 -17.17 -11.72 18.13
CA ALA A 246 -18.56 -12.11 17.85
C ALA A 246 -19.64 -11.42 18.74
N ASN A 247 -19.24 -10.74 19.81
CA ASN A 247 -20.16 -10.11 20.77
C ASN A 247 -20.35 -8.61 20.53
N GLU A 248 -19.51 -7.96 19.72
CA GLU A 248 -19.65 -6.55 19.38
C GLU A 248 -20.44 -6.43 18.07
N ARG A 249 -21.65 -5.86 18.15
CA ARG A 249 -22.53 -5.67 17.00
C ARG A 249 -23.07 -4.26 16.90
N MET A 250 -23.36 -3.83 15.69
CA MET A 250 -24.09 -2.60 15.41
C MET A 250 -25.23 -2.88 14.44
N GLU A 251 -26.36 -2.23 14.70
CA GLU A 251 -27.54 -2.28 13.86
C GLU A 251 -27.67 -0.99 13.05
N ALA A 252 -28.17 -1.11 11.83
CA ALA A 252 -28.48 0.00 10.93
C ALA A 252 -29.81 -0.26 10.20
N PRO A 253 -30.41 0.78 9.59
CA PRO A 253 -31.59 0.60 8.75
C PRO A 253 -31.35 -0.42 7.64
N GLY A 254 -32.40 -1.17 7.27
CA GLY A 254 -32.36 -2.16 6.19
C GLY A 254 -31.94 -1.57 4.84
N ASP A 255 -32.44 -0.37 4.51
CA ASP A 255 -32.07 0.37 3.31
C ASP A 255 -30.91 1.35 3.60
N LEU A 256 -29.73 1.03 3.08
CA LEU A 256 -28.52 1.84 3.20
C LEU A 256 -28.25 2.72 1.98
N ARG A 257 -29.06 2.65 0.90
CA ARG A 257 -28.74 3.25 -0.41
C ARG A 257 -28.43 4.74 -0.31
N ARG A 258 -29.26 5.50 0.42
CA ARG A 258 -29.03 6.94 0.62
C ARG A 258 -27.66 7.20 1.25
N ALA A 259 -27.33 6.49 2.33
CA ALA A 259 -26.05 6.66 3.02
C ALA A 259 -24.85 6.22 2.16
N VAL A 260 -25.02 5.19 1.32
CA VAL A 260 -24.01 4.76 0.34
C VAL A 260 -23.79 5.84 -0.72
N ILE A 261 -24.86 6.40 -1.28
CA ILE A 261 -24.80 7.48 -2.29
C ILE A 261 -24.15 8.73 -1.70
N GLU A 262 -24.54 9.14 -0.49
CA GLU A 262 -23.93 10.29 0.21
C GLU A 262 -22.44 10.05 0.51
N GLY A 263 -22.10 8.83 0.94
CA GLY A 263 -20.71 8.43 1.17
C GLY A 263 -19.87 8.44 -0.12
N ALA A 264 -20.44 7.98 -1.23
CA ALA A 264 -19.81 8.04 -2.55
C ALA A 264 -19.65 9.50 -3.01
N ALA A 265 -20.71 10.30 -3.00
CA ALA A 265 -20.68 11.70 -3.41
C ALA A 265 -19.62 12.52 -2.65
N ARG A 266 -19.49 12.30 -1.33
CA ARG A 266 -18.43 12.92 -0.53
C ARG A 266 -17.04 12.56 -1.05
N LYS A 267 -16.77 11.27 -1.25
CA LYS A 267 -15.48 10.80 -1.73
C LYS A 267 -15.18 11.26 -3.17
N PHE A 268 -16.19 11.33 -4.04
CA PHE A 268 -16.07 11.87 -5.39
C PHE A 268 -15.74 13.36 -5.38
N SER A 269 -16.24 14.12 -4.40
CA SER A 269 -16.00 15.57 -4.31
C SER A 269 -14.53 15.95 -4.09
N TRP A 270 -13.68 14.99 -3.67
CA TRP A 270 -12.24 15.19 -3.58
C TRP A 270 -11.53 15.25 -4.94
N PHE A 271 -12.17 14.81 -6.03
CA PHE A 271 -11.57 14.76 -7.36
C PHE A 271 -12.25 15.73 -8.33
N ARG A 272 -11.48 16.55 -9.02
CA ARG A 272 -11.99 17.60 -9.93
C ARG A 272 -12.99 17.10 -10.96
N THR A 273 -12.67 16.00 -11.63
CA THR A 273 -13.45 15.45 -12.75
C THR A 273 -14.40 14.35 -12.29
N GLY A 274 -14.37 14.00 -11.00
CA GLY A 274 -14.91 12.74 -10.51
C GLY A 274 -14.14 11.50 -10.97
N ASN A 275 -13.05 11.65 -11.74
CA ASN A 275 -12.16 10.53 -12.06
C ASN A 275 -11.31 10.19 -10.82
N PRO A 276 -11.51 9.00 -10.23
CA PRO A 276 -10.77 8.59 -9.03
C PRO A 276 -9.27 8.37 -9.26
N LEU A 277 -8.82 8.34 -10.52
CA LEU A 277 -7.41 8.25 -10.90
C LEU A 277 -6.74 9.62 -11.01
N ASP A 278 -7.53 10.71 -11.05
CA ASP A 278 -6.97 12.06 -11.01
C ASP A 278 -6.37 12.34 -9.62
N VAL A 279 -5.41 13.27 -9.58
CA VAL A 279 -4.91 13.79 -8.31
C VAL A 279 -6.06 14.47 -7.57
N PRO A 280 -6.28 14.16 -6.27
CA PRO A 280 -7.23 14.89 -5.45
C PRO A 280 -6.98 16.39 -5.59
N THR A 281 -8.05 17.17 -5.65
CA THR A 281 -7.91 18.63 -5.68
C THR A 281 -8.14 19.17 -4.29
N PRO A 282 -7.13 19.78 -3.66
CA PRO A 282 -7.37 20.59 -2.48
C PRO A 282 -8.16 21.80 -2.99
N GLU A 283 -9.42 21.90 -2.56
CA GLU A 283 -10.34 23.02 -2.71
C GLU A 283 -10.12 23.92 -3.96
N GLY A 284 -11.01 23.83 -4.95
CA GLY A 284 -11.16 24.87 -5.97
C GLY A 284 -10.34 24.69 -7.24
N ARG A 285 -9.68 25.76 -7.69
CA ARG A 285 -9.21 25.95 -9.08
C ARG A 285 -7.87 25.30 -9.42
N TYR A 286 -7.02 24.95 -8.46
CA TYR A 286 -5.64 24.53 -8.75
C TYR A 286 -5.53 23.21 -9.52
N GLY A 287 -6.57 22.37 -9.50
CA GLY A 287 -6.61 21.18 -10.34
C GLY A 287 -6.57 21.47 -11.85
N THR A 288 -6.83 22.70 -12.29
CA THR A 288 -6.67 23.11 -13.69
C THR A 288 -5.21 23.30 -14.10
N LEU A 289 -4.28 23.28 -13.14
CA LEU A 289 -2.84 23.33 -13.42
C LEU A 289 -2.35 21.99 -13.97
N ILE A 290 -2.95 20.87 -13.58
CA ILE A 290 -2.51 19.53 -14.01
C ILE A 290 -2.61 19.41 -15.54
N GLY A 291 -1.50 19.02 -16.17
CA GLY A 291 -1.33 18.94 -17.62
C GLY A 291 -0.91 20.25 -18.29
N ARG A 292 -0.76 21.36 -17.55
CA ARG A 292 -0.24 22.62 -18.09
C ARG A 292 1.29 22.61 -18.13
N ALA A 293 1.86 23.20 -19.17
CA ALA A 293 3.29 23.53 -19.20
C ALA A 293 3.63 24.52 -18.08
N VAL A 294 4.80 24.33 -17.46
CA VAL A 294 5.28 25.17 -16.35
C VAL A 294 5.72 26.54 -16.83
N ASP A 295 6.42 26.62 -17.96
CA ASP A 295 7.10 27.84 -18.39
C ASP A 295 6.18 29.07 -18.54
N PRO A 296 4.96 28.98 -19.10
CA PRO A 296 4.04 30.12 -19.17
C PRO A 296 3.49 30.58 -17.82
N LEU A 297 3.55 29.72 -16.80
CA LEU A 297 3.04 29.98 -15.45
C LEU A 297 4.16 30.38 -14.49
N ARG A 298 5.42 30.28 -14.90
CA ARG A 298 6.57 30.48 -14.04
C ARG A 298 6.72 31.96 -13.67
N THR A 299 6.95 32.25 -12.39
CA THR A 299 7.32 33.59 -11.92
C THR A 299 8.82 33.70 -11.73
N VAL A 300 9.33 34.93 -11.88
CA VAL A 300 10.72 35.31 -11.55
C VAL A 300 10.91 35.57 -10.06
N GLN A 301 9.83 35.70 -9.29
CA GLN A 301 9.93 35.88 -7.84
C GLN A 301 10.41 34.58 -7.19
N PRO A 302 11.34 34.65 -6.22
CA PRO A 302 11.80 33.47 -5.52
C PRO A 302 10.66 32.84 -4.72
N ALA A 303 10.76 31.51 -4.52
CA ALA A 303 9.90 30.81 -3.58
C ALA A 303 10.09 31.35 -2.16
N THR A 304 9.02 31.31 -1.37
CA THR A 304 9.01 31.74 0.04
C THR A 304 9.37 30.61 0.99
N VAL A 305 9.45 29.38 0.47
CA VAL A 305 9.73 28.15 1.20
C VAL A 305 10.93 27.43 0.60
N GLU A 306 11.50 26.51 1.36
CA GLU A 306 12.42 25.49 0.86
C GLU A 306 11.74 24.12 0.98
N VAL A 307 12.04 23.21 0.06
CA VAL A 307 11.49 21.85 0.09
C VAL A 307 12.59 20.80 -0.04
N LEU A 308 12.39 19.72 0.68
CA LEU A 308 13.10 18.47 0.53
C LEU A 308 12.26 17.54 -0.32
N VAL A 309 12.92 16.82 -1.23
CA VAL A 309 12.30 15.76 -2.02
C VAL A 309 12.99 14.44 -1.66
N ASP A 310 12.18 13.47 -1.29
CA ASP A 310 12.64 12.13 -0.95
C ASP A 310 12.94 11.33 -2.22
N ALA A 311 13.95 10.45 -2.13
CA ALA A 311 14.27 9.44 -3.15
C ALA A 311 14.49 9.96 -4.59
N LEU A 312 14.97 11.19 -4.78
CA LEU A 312 15.28 11.79 -6.10
C LEU A 312 16.08 10.91 -7.09
N PRO A 313 17.07 10.09 -6.67
CA PRO A 313 17.76 9.16 -7.56
C PRO A 313 16.85 8.23 -8.38
N LEU A 314 15.64 7.92 -7.89
CA LEU A 314 14.67 7.10 -8.64
C LEU A 314 14.23 7.73 -9.96
N MET A 315 14.42 9.04 -10.13
CA MET A 315 14.06 9.77 -11.36
C MET A 315 15.10 9.64 -12.48
N GLN A 316 16.27 9.03 -12.23
CA GLN A 316 17.37 8.99 -13.21
C GLN A 316 17.25 7.83 -14.21
N GLU A 317 16.73 6.69 -13.77
CA GLU A 317 16.63 5.47 -14.57
C GLU A 317 15.20 4.92 -14.48
N VAL A 318 14.26 5.67 -15.04
CA VAL A 318 12.85 5.24 -15.06
C VAL A 318 12.62 4.33 -16.27
N ASP A 319 12.07 3.15 -16.02
CA ASP A 319 11.45 2.32 -17.05
C ASP A 319 9.93 2.40 -16.91
N PRO A 320 9.23 3.16 -17.79
CA PRO A 320 7.77 3.26 -17.75
C PRO A 320 7.03 1.94 -17.91
N GLU A 321 7.66 0.92 -18.51
CA GLU A 321 7.08 -0.41 -18.70
C GLU A 321 7.56 -1.42 -17.62
N GLY A 322 8.46 -0.99 -16.73
CA GLY A 322 9.03 -1.82 -15.69
C GLY A 322 8.04 -2.17 -14.58
N ASP A 323 8.39 -3.13 -13.73
CA ASP A 323 7.54 -3.57 -12.61
C ASP A 323 7.31 -2.47 -11.54
N PHE A 324 8.20 -1.48 -11.49
CA PHE A 324 8.14 -0.33 -10.59
C PHE A 324 8.22 0.98 -11.36
N ILE A 325 7.45 1.98 -10.93
CA ILE A 325 7.52 3.35 -11.43
C ILE A 325 7.51 4.32 -10.25
N PRO A 326 8.36 5.35 -10.18
CA PRO A 326 8.46 6.25 -9.03
C PRO A 326 7.36 7.31 -9.00
N ALA A 327 6.11 6.88 -9.20
CA ALA A 327 4.96 7.77 -9.30
C ALA A 327 4.47 8.28 -7.94
N HIS A 328 5.02 7.79 -6.82
CA HIS A 328 4.83 8.36 -5.49
C HIS A 328 5.98 9.29 -5.12
N ILE A 329 5.73 10.60 -5.17
CA ILE A 329 6.72 11.64 -4.88
C ILE A 329 6.43 12.18 -3.48
N THR A 330 7.43 12.16 -2.61
CA THR A 330 7.29 12.57 -1.21
C THR A 330 8.36 13.58 -0.84
N GLY A 331 8.11 14.32 0.24
CA GLY A 331 9.06 15.30 0.74
C GLY A 331 8.57 16.02 1.98
N ALA A 332 9.24 17.12 2.31
CA ALA A 332 8.81 18.04 3.36
C ALA A 332 9.11 19.48 2.97
N VAL A 333 8.33 20.43 3.48
CA VAL A 333 8.70 21.85 3.48
C VAL A 333 9.60 22.09 4.69
N VAL A 334 10.76 22.69 4.46
CA VAL A 334 11.66 23.12 5.53
C VAL A 334 11.05 24.36 6.16
N SER A 335 10.73 24.30 7.46
CA SER A 335 10.16 25.42 8.20
C SER A 335 10.83 25.53 9.56
N GLU A 336 11.35 26.72 9.86
CA GLU A 336 11.79 27.07 11.21
C GLU A 336 10.61 27.63 12.00
N GLY A 337 10.15 26.91 13.03
CA GLY A 337 9.14 27.38 13.99
C GLY A 337 7.67 27.22 13.56
N ASP A 338 6.76 27.89 14.30
CA ASP A 338 5.31 27.86 14.10
C ASP A 338 4.85 28.83 12.97
N GLY A 339 5.59 28.82 11.86
CA GLY A 339 5.33 29.66 10.68
C GLY A 339 3.96 29.44 10.04
N PRO A 340 3.56 30.29 9.07
CA PRO A 340 2.27 30.20 8.39
C PRO A 340 2.04 28.82 7.75
N PRO A 341 0.78 28.43 7.50
CA PRO A 341 0.47 27.16 6.85
C PRO A 341 1.25 27.04 5.55
N ALA A 342 1.92 25.91 5.37
CA ALA A 342 2.80 25.69 4.24
C ALA A 342 1.99 25.77 2.91
N PRO A 343 2.59 26.37 1.86
CA PRO A 343 1.86 26.72 0.65
C PRO A 343 1.42 25.48 -0.13
N MET A 344 0.48 25.71 -1.05
CA MET A 344 0.17 24.77 -2.11
C MET A 344 1.41 24.53 -2.98
N LEU A 345 1.65 23.27 -3.33
CA LEU A 345 2.78 22.84 -4.16
C LEU A 345 2.27 22.24 -5.47
N ALA A 346 2.90 22.61 -6.59
CA ALA A 346 2.76 21.94 -7.87
C ALA A 346 3.98 21.06 -8.11
N ILE A 347 3.75 19.82 -8.52
CA ILE A 347 4.79 18.85 -8.87
C ILE A 347 4.79 18.73 -10.37
N ALA A 348 5.91 19.08 -11.00
CA ALA A 348 6.07 19.01 -12.45
C ALA A 348 7.10 17.96 -12.85
N LEU A 349 6.73 17.16 -13.84
CA LEU A 349 7.60 16.21 -14.52
C LEU A 349 7.81 16.69 -15.95
N ASN A 350 9.07 16.72 -16.39
CA ASN A 350 9.44 17.03 -17.77
C ASN A 350 8.78 18.33 -18.30
N GLY A 351 8.76 19.38 -17.45
CA GLY A 351 8.19 20.70 -17.78
C GLY A 351 6.66 20.79 -17.74
N THR A 352 5.96 19.74 -17.33
CA THR A 352 4.49 19.70 -17.22
C THR A 352 4.05 19.45 -15.79
N VAL A 353 3.07 20.22 -15.30
CA VAL A 353 2.50 20.00 -13.96
C VAL A 353 1.77 18.66 -13.94
N ALA A 354 2.30 17.68 -13.21
CA ALA A 354 1.78 16.33 -13.11
C ALA A 354 0.85 16.13 -11.90
N ALA A 355 1.06 16.89 -10.82
CA ALA A 355 0.22 16.87 -9.64
C ALA A 355 0.22 18.22 -8.91
N VAL A 356 -0.77 18.42 -8.05
CA VAL A 356 -0.83 19.53 -7.10
C VAL A 356 -1.12 18.94 -5.71
N THR A 357 -0.39 19.39 -4.69
CA THR A 357 -0.49 18.87 -3.33
C THR A 357 -0.30 19.98 -2.29
N ARG A 358 -0.53 19.64 -1.02
CA ARG A 358 -0.18 20.48 0.13
C ARG A 358 0.49 19.64 1.22
N PRO A 359 1.30 20.27 2.08
CA PRO A 359 1.77 19.62 3.29
C PRO A 359 0.61 19.24 4.21
N TYR A 360 0.82 18.15 4.95
CA TYR A 360 -0.13 17.68 5.95
C TYR A 360 -0.26 18.66 7.12
N SER A 361 -1.44 18.75 7.71
CA SER A 361 -1.68 19.59 8.90
C SER A 361 -1.11 18.98 10.20
N PHE A 362 -0.53 17.78 10.13
CA PHE A 362 -0.02 17.02 11.27
C PHE A 362 1.38 16.48 10.98
N PRO A 363 2.21 16.24 12.01
CA PRO A 363 3.53 15.66 11.80
C PRO A 363 3.46 14.25 11.22
N VAL A 364 4.24 13.99 10.17
CA VAL A 364 4.40 12.67 9.55
C VAL A 364 5.79 12.16 9.86
N MET A 365 5.85 11.14 10.72
CA MET A 365 7.09 10.45 11.08
C MET A 365 8.16 11.41 11.65
N GLY A 366 7.73 12.44 12.38
CA GLY A 366 8.58 13.47 12.98
C GLY A 366 8.65 14.78 12.19
N ARG A 367 8.33 14.77 10.90
CA ARG A 367 8.38 15.95 10.02
C ARG A 367 7.11 16.78 10.10
N ARG A 368 7.22 18.07 10.41
CA ARG A 368 6.08 18.98 10.69
C ARG A 368 5.35 19.53 9.45
N ALA A 369 5.90 19.34 8.25
CA ALA A 369 5.29 19.77 6.99
C ALA A 369 5.60 18.79 5.83
N ALA A 370 5.46 17.49 6.11
CA ALA A 370 5.60 16.47 5.07
C ALA A 370 4.49 16.61 4.02
N TRP A 371 4.80 16.27 2.77
CA TRP A 371 3.85 16.26 1.67
C TRP A 371 4.07 15.01 0.81
N GLU A 372 3.03 14.63 0.07
CA GLU A 372 3.10 13.58 -0.94
C GLU A 372 2.25 13.93 -2.16
N ALA A 373 2.63 13.39 -3.30
CA ALA A 373 1.89 13.48 -4.54
C ALA A 373 1.97 12.14 -5.28
N ILE A 374 0.88 11.74 -5.91
CA ILE A 374 0.83 10.59 -6.80
C ILE A 374 0.61 11.13 -8.20
N VAL A 375 1.56 10.88 -9.09
CA VAL A 375 1.53 11.36 -10.48
C VAL A 375 1.10 10.23 -11.42
N ASP A 376 0.48 10.59 -12.53
CA ASP A 376 0.12 9.61 -13.57
C ASP A 376 1.39 9.08 -14.28
N PRO A 377 1.55 7.75 -14.42
CA PRO A 377 2.64 7.13 -15.18
C PRO A 377 2.92 7.73 -16.55
N ARG A 378 1.89 8.25 -17.24
CA ARG A 378 2.03 8.84 -18.58
C ARG A 378 2.97 10.04 -18.66
N TRP A 379 3.31 10.64 -17.52
CA TRP A 379 4.21 11.81 -17.45
C TRP A 379 5.69 11.41 -17.43
N PHE A 380 6.00 10.13 -17.21
CA PHE A 380 7.36 9.63 -17.23
C PHE A 380 7.81 9.29 -18.66
N VAL A 381 9.08 9.53 -18.93
CA VAL A 381 9.78 9.07 -20.14
C VAL A 381 10.84 8.03 -19.77
N PRO A 382 11.25 7.15 -20.68
CA PRO A 382 12.36 6.22 -20.42
C PRO A 382 13.66 6.97 -20.06
N GLY A 383 14.34 6.50 -19.01
CA GLY A 383 15.58 7.09 -18.50
C GLY A 383 15.36 8.27 -17.55
N ALA A 384 16.16 9.32 -17.72
CA ALA A 384 16.18 10.44 -16.80
C ALA A 384 14.97 11.37 -16.97
N ASN A 385 14.31 11.67 -15.86
CA ASN A 385 13.15 12.56 -15.77
C ASN A 385 13.50 13.79 -14.92
N SER A 386 13.14 14.97 -15.41
CA SER A 386 13.30 16.20 -14.63
C SER A 386 12.12 16.36 -13.66
N LEU A 387 12.42 16.56 -12.38
CA LEU A 387 11.42 16.86 -11.36
C LEU A 387 11.57 18.30 -10.85
N GLU A 388 10.47 19.05 -10.87
CA GLU A 388 10.36 20.35 -10.25
C GLU A 388 9.26 20.37 -9.19
N VAL A 389 9.55 20.97 -8.03
CA VAL A 389 8.54 21.33 -7.03
C VAL A 389 8.40 22.83 -7.06
N LEU A 390 7.19 23.32 -7.27
CA LEU A 390 6.88 24.73 -7.42
C LEU A 390 5.86 25.17 -6.36
N GLU A 391 6.07 26.32 -5.75
CA GLU A 391 5.12 26.98 -4.88
C GLU A 391 4.03 27.60 -5.77
N VAL A 392 2.77 27.26 -5.48
CA VAL A 392 1.60 27.82 -6.15
C VAL A 392 1.25 29.14 -5.48
N ARG A 393 1.39 30.24 -6.21
CA ARG A 393 1.13 31.60 -5.71
C ARG A 393 -0.03 32.24 -6.47
N GLU A 394 -0.88 32.95 -5.75
CA GLU A 394 -1.96 33.73 -6.34
C GLU A 394 -1.56 35.20 -6.45
N HIS A 395 -1.80 35.80 -7.62
CA HIS A 395 -1.62 37.22 -7.86
C HIS A 395 -2.99 37.92 -7.92
N GLY A 396 -3.12 39.04 -7.21
CA GLY A 396 -4.23 39.99 -7.34
C GLY A 396 -5.61 39.48 -6.89
N ARG A 397 -6.64 40.30 -7.12
CA ARG A 397 -8.06 39.94 -6.84
C ARG A 397 -8.70 39.11 -7.97
N ASP A 398 -8.02 38.98 -9.09
CA ASP A 398 -8.38 38.20 -10.29
C ASP A 398 -8.04 36.71 -10.13
N GLY A 399 -7.18 36.35 -9.16
CA GLY A 399 -6.89 34.95 -8.83
C GLY A 399 -5.99 34.25 -9.85
N THR A 400 -5.18 35.00 -10.59
CA THR A 400 -4.22 34.47 -11.55
C THR A 400 -3.13 33.69 -10.82
N VAL A 401 -2.85 32.47 -11.26
CA VAL A 401 -1.87 31.58 -10.61
C VAL A 401 -0.49 31.72 -11.26
N ALA A 402 0.53 31.87 -10.43
CA ALA A 402 1.93 31.82 -10.82
C ALA A 402 2.68 30.72 -10.04
N LEU A 403 3.72 30.14 -10.63
CA LEU A 403 4.51 29.05 -10.08
C LEU A 403 5.94 29.52 -9.79
N ALA A 404 6.33 29.55 -8.53
CA ALA A 404 7.70 29.86 -8.12
C ALA A 404 8.48 28.57 -7.90
N ALA A 405 9.62 28.39 -8.57
CA ALA A 405 10.42 27.17 -8.40
C ALA A 405 11.02 27.10 -7.00
N VAL A 406 10.74 26.02 -6.28
CA VAL A 406 11.27 25.74 -4.94
C VAL A 406 12.41 24.73 -5.02
N HIS A 407 12.22 23.71 -5.83
CA HIS A 407 13.21 22.70 -6.11
C HIS A 407 13.21 22.42 -7.60
N ARG A 408 14.41 22.35 -8.17
CA ARG A 408 14.63 21.90 -9.54
C ARG A 408 15.78 20.93 -9.52
N ASN A 409 15.48 19.67 -9.79
CA ASN A 409 16.55 18.72 -10.00
C ASN A 409 17.05 18.85 -11.45
N ALA A 410 18.22 19.44 -11.64
CA ALA A 410 18.92 19.48 -12.92
C ALA A 410 20.16 18.56 -12.95
N ALA A 411 20.57 17.97 -11.81
CA ALA A 411 21.78 17.16 -11.72
C ALA A 411 21.65 16.02 -10.69
N PRO A 412 22.12 14.81 -11.00
CA PRO A 412 21.94 13.63 -10.15
C PRO A 412 22.59 13.80 -8.77
N THR A 413 21.87 13.40 -7.72
CA THR A 413 22.52 12.94 -6.49
C THR A 413 23.36 11.73 -6.87
N ARG A 414 24.70 11.87 -6.81
CA ARG A 414 25.64 10.90 -7.39
C ARG A 414 25.48 9.48 -6.86
N TRP A 415 25.11 9.31 -5.58
CA TRP A 415 25.05 8.01 -4.93
C TRP A 415 23.75 7.81 -4.15
N PRO A 416 23.06 6.65 -4.30
CA PRO A 416 21.88 6.33 -3.53
C PRO A 416 22.24 6.10 -2.05
N ASN A 417 21.42 6.62 -1.16
CA ASN A 417 21.46 6.33 0.27
C ASN A 417 20.70 5.03 0.55
N LEU A 418 21.44 3.94 0.71
CA LEU A 418 20.95 2.56 0.91
C LEU A 418 20.15 2.36 2.20
N VAL A 419 20.17 3.33 3.12
CA VAL A 419 19.26 3.32 4.28
C VAL A 419 17.80 3.49 3.84
N ARG A 420 17.54 4.21 2.75
CA ARG A 420 16.19 4.44 2.23
C ARG A 420 15.65 3.18 1.58
N GLU A 421 14.50 2.71 2.09
CA GLU A 421 13.85 1.48 1.63
C GLU A 421 13.53 1.54 0.12
N GLU A 422 13.20 2.71 -0.40
CA GLU A 422 12.85 2.90 -1.80
C GLU A 422 14.08 2.82 -2.71
N GLN A 423 15.21 3.35 -2.25
CA GLN A 423 16.43 3.37 -3.06
C GLN A 423 17.08 2.01 -3.11
N ILE A 424 17.16 1.30 -1.98
CA ILE A 424 17.71 -0.06 -1.99
C ILE A 424 16.83 -1.03 -2.79
N GLN A 425 15.50 -0.93 -2.70
CA GLN A 425 14.60 -1.80 -3.47
C GLN A 425 14.64 -1.49 -4.97
N ALA A 426 14.79 -0.23 -5.38
CA ALA A 426 14.94 0.12 -6.79
C ALA A 426 16.25 -0.33 -7.41
N LEU A 427 17.27 -0.64 -6.60
CA LEU A 427 18.51 -1.27 -7.04
C LEU A 427 18.44 -2.80 -7.00
N ASP A 428 17.26 -3.39 -6.85
CA ASP A 428 17.08 -4.83 -6.57
C ASP A 428 17.84 -5.33 -5.32
N GLY A 429 18.18 -4.42 -4.41
CA GLY A 429 18.86 -4.73 -3.16
C GLY A 429 17.91 -5.15 -2.03
N GLN A 430 18.49 -5.74 -0.98
CA GLN A 430 17.78 -6.22 0.19
C GLN A 430 18.29 -5.58 1.47
N ALA A 431 17.38 -5.16 2.35
CA ALA A 431 17.71 -4.67 3.69
C ALA A 431 17.13 -5.61 4.76
N SER A 432 17.93 -5.97 5.76
CA SER A 432 17.50 -6.74 6.93
C SER A 432 18.11 -6.21 8.21
N GLY A 433 17.56 -6.58 9.37
CA GLY A 433 18.05 -6.10 10.68
C GLY A 433 17.80 -4.60 10.95
N PHE A 434 16.84 -3.97 10.26
CA PHE A 434 16.42 -2.59 10.50
C PHE A 434 14.99 -2.50 11.04
N HIS A 435 14.71 -1.44 11.79
CA HIS A 435 13.36 -0.95 12.04
C HIS A 435 12.89 -0.07 10.88
N GLY A 436 11.59 0.27 10.87
CA GLY A 436 11.03 1.16 9.85
C GLY A 436 11.68 2.55 9.88
N MET A 437 11.65 3.23 8.73
CA MET A 437 12.21 4.58 8.58
C MET A 437 11.63 5.58 9.58
N GLU A 438 12.50 6.43 10.10
CA GLU A 438 12.23 7.53 11.04
C GLU A 438 12.99 8.78 10.59
N TRP A 439 12.67 9.93 11.19
CA TRP A 439 13.31 11.20 10.89
C TRP A 439 13.72 11.91 12.17
N ALA A 440 14.92 12.47 12.15
CA ALA A 440 15.40 13.41 13.15
C ALA A 440 15.42 14.76 12.46
N ASP A 441 14.44 15.61 12.79
CA ASP A 441 14.07 16.78 12.00
C ASP A 441 13.78 16.35 10.55
N ASP A 442 14.62 16.76 9.62
CA ASP A 442 14.52 16.47 8.19
C ASP A 442 15.46 15.36 7.70
N ARG A 443 16.29 14.79 8.59
CA ARG A 443 17.23 13.73 8.22
C ARG A 443 16.59 12.35 8.38
N PRO A 444 16.48 11.55 7.29
CA PRO A 444 16.00 10.18 7.40
C PRO A 444 17.01 9.33 8.15
N PHE A 445 16.52 8.37 8.93
CA PHE A 445 17.35 7.32 9.51
C PHE A 445 16.54 6.04 9.76
N ARG A 446 17.24 4.93 10.00
CA ARG A 446 16.65 3.68 10.49
C ARG A 446 17.46 3.19 11.68
N TRP A 447 16.75 2.84 12.76
CA TRP A 447 17.38 2.09 13.84
C TRP A 447 17.73 0.69 13.38
N THR A 448 18.95 0.23 13.64
CA THR A 448 19.31 -1.17 13.50
C THR A 448 18.73 -2.00 14.64
N ARG A 449 18.59 -3.30 14.44
CA ARG A 449 18.27 -4.31 15.48
C ARG A 449 19.54 -4.93 16.09
N GLY A 450 20.69 -4.32 15.83
CA GLY A 450 22.02 -4.80 16.21
C GLY A 450 22.71 -5.65 15.14
N ASP A 451 21.98 -6.12 14.14
CA ASP A 451 22.45 -7.04 13.09
C ASP A 451 22.03 -6.58 11.68
N ALA A 452 22.10 -5.28 11.42
CA ALA A 452 21.66 -4.72 10.15
C ALA A 452 22.55 -5.18 8.99
N ARG A 453 21.93 -5.59 7.88
CA ARG A 453 22.62 -5.98 6.64
C ARG A 453 21.94 -5.37 5.43
N LEU A 454 22.74 -4.88 4.49
CA LEU A 454 22.30 -4.37 3.19
C LEU A 454 23.01 -5.21 2.11
N ARG A 455 22.25 -5.91 1.27
CA ARG A 455 22.78 -6.59 0.09
C ARG A 455 22.41 -5.78 -1.13
N VAL A 456 23.40 -5.44 -1.95
CA VAL A 456 23.21 -4.57 -3.12
C VAL A 456 23.92 -5.18 -4.32
N PRO A 457 23.26 -5.27 -5.49
CA PRO A 457 23.90 -5.67 -6.72
C PRO A 457 25.11 -4.80 -7.06
N LEU A 458 26.18 -5.44 -7.53
CA LEU A 458 27.39 -4.81 -8.01
C LEU A 458 27.43 -4.86 -9.54
N ASP A 459 27.78 -3.74 -10.18
CA ASP A 459 28.26 -3.77 -11.56
C ASP A 459 29.76 -4.06 -11.55
N PRO A 460 30.21 -5.24 -12.05
CA PRO A 460 31.63 -5.59 -12.08
C PRO A 460 32.48 -4.62 -12.92
N ARG A 461 31.86 -3.84 -13.82
CA ARG A 461 32.55 -2.85 -14.67
C ARG A 461 32.84 -1.55 -13.95
N SER A 462 32.16 -1.27 -12.86
CA SER A 462 32.30 -0.03 -12.08
C SER A 462 32.14 -0.33 -10.59
N PRO A 463 33.06 -1.11 -9.99
CA PRO A 463 32.97 -1.44 -8.57
C PRO A 463 33.07 -0.18 -7.70
N PRO A 464 32.37 -0.15 -6.55
CA PRO A 464 32.51 0.95 -5.60
C PRO A 464 33.92 0.94 -4.99
N THR A 465 34.48 2.13 -4.83
CA THR A 465 35.80 2.36 -4.22
C THR A 465 35.68 2.86 -2.79
N GLU A 466 34.53 3.37 -2.37
CA GLU A 466 34.33 3.86 -1.01
C GLU A 466 32.98 3.45 -0.43
N LEU A 467 32.94 3.24 0.89
CA LEU A 467 31.72 3.12 1.69
C LEU A 467 31.61 4.29 2.66
N ALA A 468 30.58 5.13 2.50
CA ALA A 468 30.28 6.22 3.43
C ALA A 468 29.12 5.86 4.36
N VAL A 469 29.33 5.99 5.67
CA VAL A 469 28.32 5.68 6.70
C VAL A 469 28.13 6.89 7.64
N GLU A 470 26.89 7.25 7.92
CA GLU A 470 26.50 8.26 8.91
C GLU A 470 25.52 7.65 9.91
N VAL A 471 25.85 7.77 11.19
CA VAL A 471 25.00 7.45 12.34
C VAL A 471 24.51 8.77 12.95
N VAL A 472 23.18 8.90 13.05
CA VAL A 472 22.49 10.09 13.57
C VAL A 472 22.46 10.10 15.10
N MET A 473 22.37 8.93 15.72
CA MET A 473 22.41 8.74 17.17
C MET A 473 22.60 7.26 17.54
N THR A 474 23.08 6.99 18.76
CA THR A 474 23.41 5.63 19.23
C THR A 474 22.62 5.18 20.46
N GLY A 475 21.94 6.10 21.16
CA GLY A 475 21.25 5.80 22.42
C GLY A 475 22.20 5.43 23.58
N GLY A 476 23.44 5.94 23.53
CA GLY A 476 24.51 5.64 24.47
C GLY A 476 25.78 5.12 23.77
N ALA A 477 26.78 4.69 24.53
CA ALA A 477 27.96 4.07 23.95
C ALA A 477 27.61 2.71 23.35
N LYS A 478 27.98 2.49 22.09
CA LYS A 478 27.74 1.23 21.38
C LYS A 478 29.02 0.76 20.74
N ARG A 479 29.39 -0.51 20.95
CA ARG A 479 30.32 -1.15 20.02
C ARG A 479 29.64 -1.22 18.66
N PHE A 480 30.32 -0.74 17.62
CA PHE A 480 29.80 -0.68 16.27
C PHE A 480 30.85 -1.25 15.31
N ARG A 481 30.44 -2.25 14.54
CA ARG A 481 31.26 -2.93 13.57
C ARG A 481 30.67 -2.78 12.18
N ILE A 482 31.51 -2.42 11.22
CA ILE A 482 31.16 -2.28 9.80
C ILE A 482 32.04 -3.24 9.00
N ALA A 483 31.40 -4.03 8.13
CA ALA A 483 32.09 -4.87 7.17
C ALA A 483 31.42 -4.79 5.80
N ALA A 484 32.20 -4.98 4.75
CA ALA A 484 31.73 -5.23 3.39
C ALA A 484 32.19 -6.65 3.00
N ASP A 485 31.26 -7.57 2.82
CA ASP A 485 31.49 -9.01 2.76
C ASP A 485 32.37 -9.48 3.95
N ASP A 486 33.52 -10.09 3.67
CA ASP A 486 34.49 -10.52 4.68
C ASP A 486 35.52 -9.44 5.06
N CYS A 487 35.45 -8.25 4.44
CA CYS A 487 36.35 -7.13 4.69
C CYS A 487 35.90 -6.31 5.92
N LEU A 488 36.63 -6.42 7.03
CA LEU A 488 36.37 -5.64 8.24
C LEU A 488 36.87 -4.19 8.07
N LEU A 489 35.96 -3.22 8.07
CA LEU A 489 36.27 -1.81 7.84
C LEU A 489 36.37 -1.00 9.15
N PHE A 490 35.60 -1.40 10.16
CA PHE A 490 35.52 -0.68 11.44
C PHE A 490 35.07 -1.60 12.57
N ASP A 491 35.65 -1.48 13.76
CA ASP A 491 35.19 -2.16 15.00
C ASP A 491 35.64 -1.35 16.23
N GLU A 492 34.89 -0.31 16.56
CA GLU A 492 35.16 0.51 17.74
C GLU A 492 33.86 0.89 18.48
N THR A 493 34.00 1.56 19.63
CA THR A 493 32.86 2.13 20.35
C THR A 493 32.57 3.53 19.87
N ILE A 494 31.34 3.77 19.42
CA ILE A 494 30.86 5.11 19.03
C ILE A 494 29.83 5.66 20.03
N ARG A 495 29.67 6.98 20.03
CA ARG A 495 28.67 7.72 20.81
C ARG A 495 28.06 8.82 19.95
N ASP A 496 26.79 9.12 20.18
CA ASP A 496 26.05 10.23 19.57
C ASP A 496 26.09 10.19 18.03
N ARG A 497 26.36 11.34 17.40
CA ARG A 497 26.53 11.44 15.94
C ARG A 497 27.91 10.97 15.55
N TRP A 498 27.97 10.11 14.54
CA TRP A 498 29.22 9.58 14.02
C TRP A 498 29.13 9.47 12.50
N LYS A 499 30.24 9.70 11.79
CA LYS A 499 30.32 9.49 10.35
C LYS A 499 31.74 9.10 9.96
N ALA A 500 31.87 8.23 8.96
CA ALA A 500 33.15 7.88 8.37
C ALA A 500 32.97 7.51 6.89
N THR A 501 34.09 7.50 6.18
CA THR A 501 34.19 6.97 4.82
C THR A 501 35.37 6.02 4.79
N PHE A 502 35.15 4.83 4.23
CA PHE A 502 36.10 3.73 4.19
C PHE A 502 36.49 3.45 2.76
N ASP A 503 37.78 3.19 2.54
CA ASP A 503 38.28 2.70 1.25
C ASP A 503 37.90 1.22 1.09
N LEU A 504 37.38 0.87 -0.08
CA LEU A 504 37.02 -0.51 -0.47
C LEU A 504 38.03 -1.11 -1.46
N GLY A 505 39.03 -0.36 -1.91
CA GLY A 505 39.97 -0.79 -2.96
C GLY A 505 40.74 -2.08 -2.63
N ASP A 506 40.98 -2.34 -1.35
CA ASP A 506 41.67 -3.54 -0.85
C ASP A 506 40.70 -4.66 -0.41
N CYS A 507 39.38 -4.45 -0.50
CA CYS A 507 38.38 -5.44 -0.15
C CYS A 507 38.06 -6.35 -1.35
N ASP A 508 38.06 -7.67 -1.13
CA ASP A 508 37.62 -8.66 -2.12
C ASP A 508 36.08 -8.75 -2.12
N LEU A 509 35.43 -7.77 -2.77
CA LEU A 509 33.98 -7.73 -2.91
C LEU A 509 33.51 -8.88 -3.80
N GLN A 510 32.47 -9.61 -3.38
CA GLN A 510 32.05 -10.87 -4.00
C GLN A 510 30.90 -10.68 -5.02
N PRO A 511 31.14 -10.38 -6.32
CA PRO A 511 30.06 -10.25 -7.29
C PRO A 511 29.20 -11.54 -7.37
N PRO A 512 27.88 -11.43 -7.64
CA PRO A 512 27.20 -10.27 -8.22
C PRO A 512 26.65 -9.24 -7.22
N GLU A 513 26.83 -9.42 -5.90
CA GLU A 513 26.25 -8.54 -4.88
C GLU A 513 27.28 -8.28 -3.75
N VAL A 514 27.25 -7.11 -3.13
CA VAL A 514 28.00 -6.84 -1.88
C VAL A 514 27.07 -6.84 -0.69
N GLU A 515 27.49 -7.49 0.40
CA GLU A 515 26.82 -7.40 1.70
C GLU A 515 27.53 -6.39 2.62
N ILE A 516 26.86 -5.29 2.95
CA ILE A 516 27.31 -4.35 3.98
C ILE A 516 26.67 -4.74 5.31
N ALA A 517 27.49 -5.15 6.28
CA ALA A 517 27.05 -5.47 7.63
C ALA A 517 27.30 -4.29 8.58
N LEU A 518 26.26 -3.87 9.29
CA LEU A 518 26.27 -2.81 10.32
C LEU A 518 25.84 -3.41 11.65
N LEU A 519 26.81 -3.90 12.42
CA LEU A 519 26.57 -4.66 13.64
C LEU A 519 26.78 -3.77 14.87
N SER A 520 25.87 -3.81 15.82
CA SER A 520 26.00 -3.05 17.06
C SER A 520 25.39 -3.75 18.26
N ASP A 521 25.86 -3.41 19.46
CA ASP A 521 25.08 -3.69 20.66
C ASP A 521 23.70 -3.01 20.58
N THR A 522 22.71 -3.52 21.30
CA THR A 522 21.37 -2.92 21.38
C THR A 522 21.07 -2.37 22.76
N HIS A 523 19.99 -1.59 22.87
CA HIS A 523 19.40 -1.19 24.15
C HIS A 523 17.88 -1.17 24.04
N LEU A 524 17.21 -1.17 25.18
CA LEU A 524 15.82 -0.78 25.30
C LEU A 524 15.78 0.68 25.78
N PRO A 525 15.18 1.61 25.03
CA PRO A 525 15.03 2.99 25.47
C PRO A 525 14.22 3.08 26.76
N ALA A 526 14.51 4.07 27.61
CA ALA A 526 13.76 4.31 28.85
C ALA A 526 12.32 4.84 28.60
N SER A 527 11.98 5.20 27.36
CA SER A 527 10.64 5.67 26.96
C SER A 527 9.67 4.48 26.80
N ARG A 528 8.40 4.76 26.44
CA ARG A 528 7.41 3.71 26.07
C ARG A 528 7.78 2.93 24.79
N ASP A 529 9.01 3.07 24.28
CA ASP A 529 9.49 2.32 23.13
C ASP A 529 9.93 0.92 23.57
N SER A 530 9.18 -0.10 23.15
CA SER A 530 9.45 -1.50 23.47
C SER A 530 10.45 -2.16 22.52
N ARG A 531 10.98 -1.42 21.53
CA ARG A 531 11.91 -1.96 20.54
C ARG A 531 13.32 -2.06 21.12
N SER A 532 14.01 -3.14 20.77
CA SER A 532 15.47 -3.24 20.93
C SER A 532 16.15 -2.45 19.81
N LEU A 533 16.88 -1.40 20.17
CA LEU A 533 17.49 -0.44 19.24
C LEU A 533 19.02 -0.53 19.29
N GLY A 534 19.64 -0.71 18.12
CA GLY A 534 21.09 -0.61 17.92
C GLY A 534 21.52 0.85 17.71
N VAL A 535 22.03 1.16 16.52
CA VAL A 535 22.39 2.52 16.11
C VAL A 535 21.37 3.07 15.10
N ALA A 536 21.15 4.38 15.10
CA ALA A 536 20.29 5.06 14.12
C ALA A 536 21.14 5.48 12.92
N VAL A 537 21.10 4.70 11.84
CA VAL A 537 21.89 4.96 10.63
C VAL A 537 21.11 5.91 9.73
N GLY A 538 21.69 7.06 9.40
CA GLY A 538 21.09 8.07 8.52
C GLY A 538 21.58 8.01 7.08
N ARG A 539 22.76 7.41 6.86
CA ARG A 539 23.36 7.31 5.53
C ARG A 539 24.21 6.06 5.40
N VAL A 540 24.05 5.37 4.28
CA VAL A 540 24.97 4.35 3.77
C VAL A 540 25.04 4.54 2.26
N GLU A 541 26.19 4.88 1.72
CA GLU A 541 26.40 5.12 0.30
C GLU A 541 27.61 4.31 -0.17
N LEU A 542 27.44 3.51 -1.23
CA LEU A 542 28.54 2.96 -2.01
C LEU A 542 28.90 3.98 -3.09
N ARG A 543 30.17 4.39 -3.14
CA ARG A 543 30.68 5.41 -4.06
C ARG A 543 31.76 4.83 -4.94
N GLY A 544 31.88 5.27 -6.18
CA GLY A 544 32.90 4.77 -7.11
C GLY A 544 33.26 5.78 -8.20
N ALA A 545 33.99 5.32 -9.22
CA ALA A 545 34.15 6.09 -10.44
C ALA A 545 32.78 6.26 -11.13
N VAL A 546 32.53 7.45 -11.67
CA VAL A 546 31.31 7.72 -12.44
C VAL A 546 31.47 7.05 -13.82
N PRO A 547 30.50 6.27 -14.32
CA PRO A 547 30.47 5.86 -15.72
C PRO A 547 30.47 7.05 -16.68
#